data_AF-A0A9N9Q6M7-F1
#
_entry.id   AF-A0A9N9Q6M7-F1
#
_cell.length_a   1.000
_cell.length_b   1.000
_cell.length_c   1.000
_cell.angle_alpha   90.00
_cell.angle_beta   90.00
_cell.angle_gamma   90.00
#
_symmetry.space_group_name_H-M   'P 1'
#
loop_
_entity.id
_entity.type
_entity.pdbx_description
1 polymer ?
#
loop_
_entity_poly.entity_id
_entity_poly.type
_entity_poly.pdbx_seq_one_letter_code
_entity_poly.pdbx_strand_id
1 'polypeptide(L)'
;MPSVSIITKLAVAAGVLVQPLFLQRENITAELLSGLACAAIGVEQTLYTLLNSDKDTRPEDILTAFAKEKPLPAELAYACLQSVPLNMAAATDWIKWIKPYVEFQSTLGWLKNPPLSYQQPAVDIMGGLDTIANSVTAGKFKGQYEFEVAV
;
A
#
# COMPACT_ATOMS: atom_id res chain seq x y z
N MET A 1 -4.14 43.88 23.92
CA MET A 1 -5.44 43.68 23.23
C MET A 1 -5.54 42.20 22.88
N PRO A 2 -6.43 41.43 23.55
CA PRO A 2 -6.61 40.00 23.34
C PRO A 2 -7.61 39.76 22.20
N SER A 3 -7.46 38.68 21.42
CA SER A 3 -8.45 38.00 20.55
C SER A 3 -7.84 37.52 19.21
N VAL A 4 -6.89 36.59 19.24
CA VAL A 4 -6.71 35.65 18.12
C VAL A 4 -6.89 34.26 18.71
N SER A 5 -7.92 33.61 18.19
CA SER A 5 -8.82 32.73 18.89
C SER A 5 -8.25 31.33 19.06
N ILE A 6 -8.59 30.71 20.18
CA ILE A 6 -8.45 29.26 20.45
C ILE A 6 -8.98 28.43 19.25
N ILE A 7 -9.89 28.99 18.44
CA ILE A 7 -10.41 28.43 17.20
C ILE A 7 -9.31 28.17 16.15
N THR A 8 -8.27 29.01 16.04
CA THR A 8 -7.16 28.77 15.09
C THR A 8 -6.27 27.60 15.53
N LYS A 9 -6.16 27.36 16.85
CA LYS A 9 -5.44 26.20 17.39
C LYS A 9 -6.25 24.91 17.30
N LEU A 10 -7.58 25.00 17.33
CA LEU A 10 -8.46 23.85 17.06
C LEU A 10 -8.46 23.44 15.58
N ALA A 11 -8.33 24.41 14.67
CA ALA A 11 -8.31 24.14 13.23
C ALA A 11 -7.08 23.33 12.78
N VAL A 12 -5.95 23.42 13.50
CA VAL A 12 -4.76 22.59 13.24
C VAL A 12 -4.93 21.16 13.78
N ALA A 13 -5.78 20.96 14.79
CA ALA A 13 -6.07 19.63 15.34
C ALA A 13 -7.15 18.86 14.53
N ALA A 14 -7.91 19.56 13.68
CA ALA A 14 -8.84 18.96 12.74
C ALA A 14 -8.24 19.00 11.33
N GLY A 15 -7.45 17.98 10.98
CA GLY A 15 -6.79 17.82 9.69
C GLY A 15 -7.77 17.87 8.51
N VAL A 16 -7.97 19.07 7.98
CA VAL A 16 -8.59 19.33 6.68
C VAL A 16 -7.57 20.14 5.89
N LEU A 17 -7.32 19.68 4.65
CA LEU A 17 -6.40 20.19 3.62
C LEU A 17 -5.03 19.48 3.58
N VAL A 18 -4.96 18.32 2.93
CA VAL A 18 -4.50 18.21 1.53
C VAL A 18 -4.94 16.84 0.98
N GLN A 19 -5.95 16.81 0.11
CA GLN A 19 -6.13 15.76 -0.89
C GLN A 19 -7.06 16.30 -1.98
N PRO A 20 -6.58 16.51 -3.22
CA PRO A 20 -7.45 16.89 -4.32
C PRO A 20 -8.25 15.65 -4.77
N LEU A 21 -9.59 15.76 -4.67
CA LEU A 21 -10.63 15.11 -5.47
C LEU A 21 -10.27 13.80 -6.21
N PHE A 22 -10.80 12.66 -5.77
CA PHE A 22 -11.56 11.71 -6.59
C PHE A 22 -12.26 10.66 -5.68
N LEU A 23 -13.59 10.81 -5.54
CA LEU A 23 -14.68 9.81 -5.38
C LEU A 23 -14.41 8.53 -4.54
N GLN A 24 -15.25 8.06 -3.61
CA GLN A 24 -16.68 8.25 -3.44
C GLN A 24 -17.10 7.84 -2.01
N ARG A 25 -18.11 8.55 -1.51
CA ARG A 25 -18.78 8.42 -0.23
C ARG A 25 -19.80 7.26 -0.29
N GLU A 26 -19.62 6.24 0.55
CA GLU A 26 -20.69 5.54 1.28
C GLU A 26 -20.08 4.68 2.41
N ASN A 27 -20.35 5.07 3.66
CA ASN A 27 -20.15 4.27 4.90
C ASN A 27 -18.73 4.16 5.53
N ILE A 28 -18.18 5.30 5.95
CA ILE A 28 -16.82 5.48 6.51
C ILE A 28 -16.63 4.93 7.95
N THR A 29 -17.64 4.36 8.61
CA THR A 29 -17.49 3.90 10.01
C THR A 29 -16.93 2.49 10.16
N ALA A 30 -17.00 1.66 9.12
CA ALA A 30 -16.47 0.29 9.15
C ALA A 30 -14.99 0.19 8.72
N GLU A 31 -14.56 1.03 7.77
CA GLU A 31 -13.19 0.99 7.24
C GLU A 31 -12.15 1.72 8.11
N LEU A 32 -12.57 2.71 8.91
CA LEU A 32 -11.63 3.38 9.83
C LEU A 32 -11.20 2.47 10.99
N LEU A 33 -12.08 1.58 11.46
CA LEU A 33 -11.75 0.67 12.58
C LEU A 33 -10.79 -0.45 12.17
N SER A 34 -10.85 -0.93 10.92
CA SER A 34 -9.87 -1.89 10.40
C SER A 34 -8.54 -1.22 10.03
N GLY A 35 -8.56 0.04 9.58
CA GLY A 35 -7.34 0.82 9.31
C GLY A 35 -6.58 1.27 10.56
N LEU A 36 -7.29 1.64 11.63
CA LEU A 36 -6.68 2.08 12.90
C LEU A 36 -6.02 0.94 13.71
N ALA A 37 -6.35 -0.32 13.45
CA ALA A 37 -5.67 -1.45 14.09
C ALA A 37 -4.19 -1.57 13.66
N CYS A 38 -3.86 -1.08 12.46
CA CYS A 38 -2.49 -1.01 11.92
C CYS A 38 -1.73 0.27 12.28
N ALA A 39 -2.44 1.36 12.56
CA ALA A 39 -1.84 2.65 12.92
C ALA A 39 -1.27 2.65 14.36
N ALA A 40 -1.44 1.57 15.13
CA ALA A 40 -0.88 1.44 16.48
C ALA A 40 0.58 0.95 16.50
N ILE A 41 1.33 1.19 15.43
CA ILE A 41 2.79 1.29 15.53
C ILE A 41 3.07 2.78 15.71
N GLY A 42 3.81 3.18 16.75
CA GLY A 42 4.12 4.58 17.11
C GLY A 42 4.87 5.42 16.04
N VAL A 43 4.81 5.03 14.78
CA VAL A 43 5.28 5.75 13.60
C VAL A 43 4.38 6.96 13.31
N GLU A 44 3.08 6.95 13.62
CA GLU A 44 2.25 8.13 13.33
C GLU A 44 2.73 9.38 14.11
N GLN A 45 3.14 9.20 15.37
CA GLN A 45 3.74 10.28 16.15
C GLN A 45 5.17 10.62 15.70
N THR A 46 5.98 9.61 15.38
CA THR A 46 7.41 9.80 15.04
C THR A 46 7.56 10.43 13.65
N LEU A 47 6.78 9.98 12.68
CA LEU A 47 6.74 10.51 11.31
C LEU A 47 6.17 11.94 11.30
N TYR A 48 5.13 12.23 12.09
CA TYR A 48 4.62 13.60 12.24
C TYR A 48 5.67 14.54 12.86
N THR A 49 6.49 14.07 13.81
CA THR A 49 7.59 14.88 14.35
C THR A 49 8.79 15.04 13.42
N LEU A 50 9.03 14.09 12.52
CA LEU A 50 10.12 14.16 11.54
C LEU A 50 9.76 15.04 10.33
N LEU A 51 8.54 14.93 9.82
CA LEU A 51 8.03 15.77 8.73
C LEU A 51 7.87 17.24 9.13
N ASN A 52 7.67 17.51 10.43
CA ASN A 52 7.62 18.85 11.01
C ASN A 52 8.93 19.27 11.71
N SER A 53 10.03 18.54 11.48
CA SER A 53 11.34 18.90 12.04
C SER A 53 12.00 19.97 11.18
N ASP A 54 12.03 21.21 11.67
CA ASP A 54 12.64 22.38 11.02
C ASP A 54 14.18 22.38 11.11
N LYS A 55 14.81 21.20 11.04
CA LYS A 55 16.26 21.07 11.13
C LYS A 55 16.82 20.75 9.76
N ASP A 56 17.69 21.63 9.28
CA ASP A 56 18.62 21.36 8.18
C ASP A 56 19.47 20.14 8.60
N THR A 57 18.97 18.97 8.29
CA THR A 57 19.46 17.69 8.81
C THR A 57 20.55 17.22 7.87
N ARG A 58 21.79 17.16 8.36
CA ARG A 58 22.90 16.68 7.54
C ARG A 58 22.67 15.18 7.22
N PRO A 59 23.10 14.69 6.05
CA PRO A 59 22.81 13.31 5.62
C PRO A 59 23.21 12.21 6.62
N GLU A 60 24.25 12.44 7.42
CA GLU A 60 24.73 11.56 8.49
C GLU A 60 23.78 11.46 9.70
N ASP A 61 22.99 12.50 9.95
CA ASP A 61 22.02 12.51 11.05
C ASP A 61 20.77 11.68 10.70
N ILE A 62 20.49 11.49 9.42
CA ILE A 62 19.39 10.67 8.90
C ILE A 62 19.62 9.18 9.22
N LEU A 63 20.84 8.67 8.99
CA LEU A 63 21.19 7.27 9.29
C LEU A 63 21.09 6.97 10.79
N THR A 64 21.46 7.92 11.63
CA THR A 64 21.39 7.79 13.09
C THR A 64 19.95 7.86 13.59
N ALA A 65 19.08 8.63 12.92
CA ALA A 65 17.65 8.68 13.22
C ALA A 65 16.94 7.35 12.89
N PHE A 66 17.23 6.75 11.73
CA PHE A 66 16.70 5.42 11.37
C PHE A 66 17.23 4.32 12.30
N ALA A 67 18.50 4.38 12.71
CA ALA A 67 19.08 3.44 13.66
C ALA A 67 18.50 3.55 15.09
N LYS A 68 17.85 4.68 15.41
CA LYS A 68 17.22 4.93 16.71
C LYS A 68 15.78 4.39 16.78
N GLU A 69 15.18 4.05 15.65
CA GLU A 69 13.82 3.52 15.64
C GLU A 69 13.80 2.09 16.18
N LYS A 70 12.84 1.82 17.07
CA LYS A 70 12.65 0.49 17.62
C LYS A 70 12.13 -0.43 16.51
N PRO A 71 12.79 -1.57 16.22
CA PRO A 71 12.28 -2.48 15.20
C PRO A 71 10.89 -2.98 15.58
N LEU A 72 9.97 -2.89 14.63
CA LEU A 72 8.63 -3.44 14.74
C LEU A 72 8.71 -4.97 14.86
N PRO A 73 8.02 -5.60 15.82
CA PRO A 73 7.93 -7.06 15.85
C PRO A 73 7.31 -7.60 14.55
N ALA A 74 7.95 -8.60 13.95
CA ALA A 74 7.51 -9.15 12.66
C ALA A 74 6.08 -9.70 12.69
N GLU A 75 5.66 -10.29 13.81
CA GLU A 75 4.30 -10.80 14.01
C GLU A 75 3.26 -9.67 13.95
N LEU A 76 3.55 -8.52 14.56
CA LEU A 76 2.67 -7.36 14.54
C LEU A 76 2.59 -6.75 13.13
N ALA A 77 3.73 -6.69 12.44
CA ALA A 77 3.79 -6.24 11.05
C ALA A 77 2.92 -7.13 10.13
N TYR A 78 3.05 -8.44 10.29
CA TYR A 78 2.32 -9.42 9.51
C TYR A 78 0.81 -9.38 9.79
N ALA A 79 0.43 -9.29 11.06
CA ALA A 79 -0.97 -9.12 11.46
C ALA A 79 -1.58 -7.85 10.85
N CYS A 80 -0.80 -6.76 10.79
CA CYS A 80 -1.21 -5.54 10.14
C CYS A 80 -1.42 -5.71 8.62
N LEU A 81 -0.49 -6.36 7.91
CA LEU A 81 -0.67 -6.62 6.47
C LEU A 81 -1.94 -7.45 6.18
N GLN A 82 -2.25 -8.43 7.03
CA GLN A 82 -3.45 -9.26 6.88
C GLN A 82 -4.76 -8.52 7.17
N SER A 83 -4.75 -7.38 7.88
CA SER A 83 -5.99 -6.68 8.25
C SER A 83 -6.54 -5.79 7.15
N VAL A 84 -5.76 -5.52 6.10
CA VAL A 84 -6.19 -4.65 5.00
C VAL A 84 -7.20 -5.38 4.10
N PRO A 85 -8.44 -4.86 3.95
CA PRO A 85 -9.43 -5.49 3.09
C PRO A 85 -9.07 -5.33 1.60
N LEU A 86 -9.41 -6.32 0.79
CA LEU A 86 -9.21 -6.27 -0.67
C LEU A 86 -10.33 -5.47 -1.34
N ASN A 87 -9.97 -4.42 -2.08
CA ASN A 87 -10.88 -3.76 -3.00
C ASN A 87 -10.89 -4.53 -4.34
N MET A 88 -11.90 -5.37 -4.55
CA MET A 88 -12.00 -6.25 -5.72
C MET A 88 -12.05 -5.49 -7.05
N ALA A 89 -12.70 -4.33 -7.10
CA ALA A 89 -12.80 -3.51 -8.32
C ALA A 89 -11.43 -2.93 -8.69
N ALA A 90 -10.76 -2.31 -7.73
CA ALA A 90 -9.42 -1.76 -7.91
C ALA A 90 -8.40 -2.85 -8.28
N ALA A 91 -8.45 -4.02 -7.63
CA ALA A 91 -7.58 -5.15 -7.95
C ALA A 91 -7.80 -5.67 -9.37
N THR A 92 -9.06 -5.80 -9.80
CA THR A 92 -9.40 -6.25 -11.15
C THR A 92 -8.91 -5.25 -12.21
N ASP A 93 -9.07 -3.95 -11.95
CA ASP A 93 -8.62 -2.91 -12.88
C ASP A 93 -7.09 -2.80 -12.92
N TRP A 94 -6.41 -3.02 -11.80
CA TRP A 94 -4.96 -3.11 -11.76
C TRP A 94 -4.43 -4.25 -12.62
N ILE A 95 -5.05 -5.44 -12.57
CA ILE A 95 -4.65 -6.57 -13.42
C ILE A 95 -4.83 -6.24 -14.91
N LYS A 96 -5.91 -5.55 -15.28
CA LYS A 96 -6.09 -5.09 -16.66
C LYS A 96 -5.01 -4.09 -17.06
N TRP A 97 -4.63 -3.20 -16.14
CA TRP A 97 -3.64 -2.17 -16.38
C TRP A 97 -2.21 -2.72 -16.52
N ILE A 98 -1.82 -3.75 -15.76
CA ILE A 98 -0.45 -4.29 -15.80
C ILE A 98 -0.17 -5.16 -17.03
N LYS A 99 -1.20 -5.83 -17.58
CA LYS A 99 -1.09 -6.69 -18.77
C LYS A 99 -0.34 -6.07 -19.96
N PRO A 100 -0.66 -4.86 -20.43
CA PRO A 100 0.08 -4.24 -21.54
C PRO A 100 1.55 -3.95 -21.19
N TYR A 101 1.89 -3.66 -19.93
CA TYR A 101 3.28 -3.47 -19.52
C TYR A 101 4.05 -4.78 -19.53
N VAL A 102 3.43 -5.86 -19.07
CA VAL A 102 4.00 -7.21 -19.12
C VAL A 102 4.27 -7.64 -20.56
N GLU A 103 3.32 -7.38 -21.46
CA GLU A 103 3.49 -7.65 -22.89
C GLU A 103 4.64 -6.83 -23.50
N PHE A 104 4.75 -5.55 -23.15
CA PHE A 104 5.81 -4.70 -23.66
C PHE A 104 7.21 -5.06 -23.12
N GLN A 105 7.30 -5.44 -21.84
CA GLN A 105 8.57 -5.73 -21.16
C GLN A 105 9.03 -7.18 -21.30
N SER A 106 8.21 -8.07 -21.85
CA SER A 106 8.48 -9.52 -21.86
C SER A 106 8.38 -10.13 -23.25
N THR A 107 9.17 -11.17 -23.49
CA THR A 107 9.07 -12.01 -24.70
C THR A 107 8.07 -13.16 -24.48
N LEU A 108 6.79 -12.83 -24.31
CA LEU A 108 5.73 -13.77 -23.89
C LEU A 108 5.65 -15.06 -24.71
N GLY A 109 5.86 -14.99 -26.04
CA GLY A 109 5.85 -16.17 -26.89
C GLY A 109 6.95 -17.19 -26.56
N TRP A 110 8.14 -16.69 -26.25
CA TRP A 110 9.29 -17.52 -25.86
C TRP A 110 9.19 -18.01 -24.41
N LEU A 111 8.61 -17.22 -23.51
CA LEU A 111 8.34 -17.67 -22.14
C LEU A 111 7.30 -18.80 -22.12
N LYS A 112 6.24 -18.69 -22.93
CA LYS A 112 5.17 -19.70 -22.99
C LYS A 112 5.62 -20.98 -23.70
N ASN A 113 6.48 -20.86 -24.73
CA ASN A 113 6.99 -21.99 -25.49
C ASN A 113 8.51 -21.86 -25.66
N PRO A 114 9.29 -22.16 -24.61
CA PRO A 114 10.74 -22.04 -24.68
C PRO A 114 11.35 -23.12 -25.59
N PRO A 115 12.45 -22.82 -26.30
CA PRO A 115 13.17 -23.81 -27.07
C PRO A 115 13.85 -24.80 -26.12
N LEU A 116 14.19 -26.00 -26.63
CA LEU A 116 14.84 -27.05 -25.81
C LEU A 116 16.16 -26.62 -25.15
N SER A 117 16.84 -25.60 -25.68
CA SER A 117 18.07 -25.07 -25.11
C SER A 117 17.84 -24.16 -23.90
N TYR A 118 16.61 -23.76 -23.63
CA TYR A 118 16.27 -22.89 -22.52
C TYR A 118 16.11 -23.72 -21.24
N GLN A 119 16.85 -23.34 -20.20
CA GLN A 119 16.92 -24.10 -18.95
C GLN A 119 15.72 -23.86 -18.03
N GLN A 120 14.99 -22.77 -18.26
CA GLN A 120 13.83 -22.41 -17.44
C GLN A 120 12.57 -23.07 -18.01
N PRO A 121 11.63 -23.50 -17.14
CA PRO A 121 10.36 -24.06 -17.58
C PRO A 121 9.52 -23.01 -18.32
N ALA A 122 8.55 -23.49 -19.08
CA ALA A 122 7.54 -22.65 -19.72
C ALA A 122 6.70 -21.92 -18.67
N VAL A 123 6.48 -20.62 -18.88
CA VAL A 123 5.68 -19.76 -17.99
C VAL A 123 4.66 -18.99 -18.83
N ASP A 124 3.38 -19.10 -18.47
CA ASP A 124 2.29 -18.32 -19.08
C ASP A 124 1.86 -17.19 -18.12
N ILE A 125 2.52 -16.04 -18.22
CA ILE A 125 2.25 -14.89 -17.36
C ILE A 125 0.83 -14.35 -17.60
N MET A 126 0.38 -14.29 -18.86
CA MET A 126 -0.95 -13.77 -19.20
C MET A 126 -2.07 -14.66 -18.65
N GLY A 127 -1.92 -15.98 -18.82
CA GLY A 127 -2.84 -16.94 -18.21
C GLY A 127 -2.80 -16.93 -16.67
N GLY A 128 -1.63 -16.68 -16.08
CA GLY A 128 -1.49 -16.45 -14.64
C GLY A 128 -2.31 -15.24 -14.16
N LEU A 129 -2.14 -14.09 -14.81
CA LEU A 129 -2.89 -12.87 -14.52
C LEU A 129 -4.41 -13.05 -14.72
N ASP A 130 -4.83 -13.80 -15.74
CA ASP A 130 -6.25 -14.18 -15.94
C ASP A 130 -6.78 -15.04 -14.78
N THR A 131 -5.98 -15.99 -14.33
CA THR A 131 -6.34 -16.87 -13.20
C THR A 131 -6.49 -16.08 -11.90
N ILE A 132 -5.62 -15.11 -11.67
CA ILE A 132 -5.70 -14.21 -10.51
C ILE A 132 -6.95 -13.33 -10.62
N ALA A 133 -7.24 -12.73 -11.79
CA ALA A 133 -8.45 -11.92 -11.98
C ALA A 133 -9.74 -12.71 -11.73
N ASN A 134 -9.79 -13.97 -12.19
CA ASN A 134 -10.90 -14.88 -11.92
C ASN A 134 -11.01 -15.21 -10.42
N SER A 135 -9.88 -15.30 -9.71
CA SER A 135 -9.87 -15.54 -8.27
C SER A 135 -10.32 -14.33 -7.45
N VAL A 136 -9.99 -13.10 -7.90
CA VAL A 136 -10.51 -11.85 -7.31
C VAL A 136 -12.03 -11.79 -7.44
N THR A 137 -12.55 -12.00 -8.65
CA THR A 137 -14.01 -11.96 -8.91
C THR A 137 -14.78 -13.09 -8.22
N ALA A 138 -14.14 -14.23 -7.99
CA ALA A 138 -14.69 -15.33 -7.21
C ALA A 138 -14.56 -15.14 -5.69
N GLY A 139 -13.98 -14.03 -5.21
CA GLY A 139 -13.84 -13.74 -3.77
C GLY A 139 -12.92 -14.71 -3.04
N LYS A 140 -11.89 -15.25 -3.70
CA LYS A 140 -11.01 -16.27 -3.13
C LYS A 140 -9.93 -15.74 -2.18
N PHE A 141 -9.69 -14.42 -2.18
CA PHE A 141 -8.69 -13.77 -1.35
C PHE A 141 -9.32 -13.24 -0.06
N LYS A 142 -8.68 -13.50 1.08
CA LYS A 142 -9.14 -13.03 2.40
C LYS A 142 -8.89 -11.54 2.62
N GLY A 143 -7.93 -10.95 1.90
CA GLY A 143 -7.54 -9.55 2.05
C GLY A 143 -6.50 -9.12 1.01
N GLN A 144 -6.04 -7.87 1.12
CA GLN A 144 -5.11 -7.27 0.18
C GLN A 144 -3.76 -8.00 0.13
N TYR A 145 -3.23 -8.41 1.29
CA TYR A 145 -1.95 -9.11 1.36
C TYR A 145 -1.94 -10.45 0.61
N GLU A 146 -3.02 -11.24 0.72
CA GLU A 146 -3.10 -12.52 0.01
C GLU A 146 -3.17 -12.33 -1.51
N PHE A 147 -3.81 -11.25 -1.96
CA PHE A 147 -3.82 -10.86 -3.37
C PHE A 147 -2.43 -10.46 -3.86
N GLU A 148 -1.70 -9.63 -3.11
CA GLU A 148 -0.35 -9.18 -3.48
C GLU A 148 0.70 -10.30 -3.48
N VAL A 149 0.52 -11.33 -2.65
CA VAL A 149 1.38 -12.53 -2.66
C VAL A 149 1.10 -13.41 -3.89
N ALA A 150 -0.11 -13.36 -4.44
CA ALA A 150 -0.50 -14.19 -5.57
C ALA A 150 -0.09 -13.62 -6.94
N VAL A 151 0.22 -12.32 -7.00
CA VAL A 151 0.63 -11.56 -8.19
C VAL A 151 2.13 -11.64 -8.40
#